data_AF-A0A7V9N1L4-F1
#
_entry.id   AF-A0A7V9N1L4-F1
#
_cell.length_a   1.000
_cell.length_b   1.000
_cell.length_c   1.000
_cell.angle_alpha   90.00
_cell.angle_beta   90.00
_cell.angle_gamma   90.00
#
_symmetry.space_group_name_H-M   'P 1'
#
loop_
_entity.id
_entity.type
_entity.pdbx_description
1 polymer ?
#
loop_
_entity_poly.entity_id
_entity_poly.type
_entity_poly.pdbx_seq_one_letter_code
_entity_poly.pdbx_strand_id
1 'polypeptide(L)' 'MGLSQEQLAEQSSMHWTYLSEIETSKVSPSINVLRRIADGLGIRASQLVLEAEEATED' A
#
# COMPACT_ATOMS: atom_id res chain seq x y z
N MET A 1 4.89 -10.26 -5.08
CA MET A 1 5.21 -9.06 -5.89
C MET A 1 6.72 -8.85 -5.87
N GLY A 2 7.35 -8.50 -6.99
CA GLY A 2 8.82 -8.46 -7.12
C GLY A 2 9.46 -7.11 -6.77
N LEU A 3 8.72 -6.19 -6.14
CA LEU A 3 9.21 -4.87 -5.74
C LEU A 3 9.74 -4.91 -4.30
N SER A 4 10.84 -4.20 -4.04
CA SER A 4 11.25 -3.83 -2.68
C SER A 4 10.34 -2.71 -2.13
N GLN A 5 10.32 -2.53 -0.81
CA GLN A 5 9.63 -1.39 -0.17
C GLN A 5 10.11 -0.06 -0.73
N GLU A 6 11.43 0.11 -0.96
CA GLU A 6 11.97 1.35 -1.52
C GLU A 6 11.46 1.61 -2.94
N GLN A 7 11.40 0.57 -3.79
CA GLN A 7 10.88 0.69 -5.14
C GLN A 7 9.39 1.04 -5.15
N LEU A 8 8.58 0.41 -4.29
CA LEU A 8 7.16 0.74 -4.18
C LEU A 8 6.95 2.16 -3.63
N ALA A 9 7.76 2.58 -2.66
CA ALA A 9 7.68 3.92 -2.10
C ALA A 9 7.99 4.98 -3.17
N GLU A 10 9.04 4.78 -3.96
CA GLU A 10 9.39 5.65 -5.10
C GLU A 10 8.23 5.73 -6.11
N GLN A 11 7.68 4.58 -6.52
CA GLN A 11 6.55 4.51 -7.47
C GLN A 11 5.27 5.15 -6.90
N SER A 12 5.07 5.12 -5.58
CA SER A 12 3.96 5.77 -4.87
C SER A 12 4.24 7.26 -4.56
N SER A 13 5.41 7.77 -4.95
CA SER A 13 5.94 9.10 -4.60
C SER A 13 6.05 9.36 -3.08
N MET A 14 6.19 8.30 -2.28
CA MET A 14 6.19 8.30 -0.82
C MET A 14 7.61 8.09 -0.28
N HIS A 15 7.83 8.53 0.96
CA HIS A 15 9.05 8.16 1.67
C HIS A 15 8.95 6.70 2.13
N TRP A 16 10.02 5.91 1.95
CA TRP A 16 10.03 4.48 2.25
C TRP A 16 9.70 4.18 3.73
N THR A 17 10.13 5.02 4.66
CA THR A 17 9.80 4.87 6.09
C THR A 17 8.30 4.96 6.34
N TYR A 18 7.60 5.85 5.63
CA TYR A 18 6.16 6.01 5.77
C TYR A 18 5.41 4.80 5.20
N LEU A 19 5.87 4.27 4.07
CA LEU A 19 5.34 3.02 3.52
C LEU A 19 5.56 1.85 4.50
N SER A 20 6.75 1.75 5.09
CA SER A 20 7.09 0.74 6.09
C SER A 20 6.19 0.82 7.35
N GLU A 21 5.89 2.03 7.81
CA GLU A 21 4.95 2.25 8.92
C GLU A 21 3.52 1.81 8.59
N ILE A 22 3.09 1.98 7.34
CA ILE A 22 1.78 1.51 6.86
C ILE A 22 1.75 -0.02 6.81
N GLU A 23 2.74 -0.66 6.18
CA GLU A 23 2.80 -2.12 6.05
C GLU A 23 2.92 -2.84 7.40
N THR A 24 3.54 -2.18 8.39
CA THR A 24 3.65 -2.70 9.77
C THR A 24 2.49 -2.27 10.67
N SER A 25 1.42 -1.71 10.11
CA SER A 25 0.22 -1.26 10.83
C SER A 25 0.47 -0.24 11.95
N LYS A 26 1.61 0.47 11.91
CA LYS A 26 1.91 1.56 12.85
C LYS A 26 1.12 2.82 12.53
N VAL A 27 0.80 3.02 11.25
CA VAL A 27 0.00 4.14 10.76
C VAL A 27 -1.09 3.64 9.82
N SER A 28 -2.32 4.12 10.03
CA SER A 28 -3.42 3.89 9.10
C SER A 28 -3.35 4.88 7.93
N PRO A 29 -3.30 4.43 6.67
CA PRO A 29 -3.26 5.31 5.51
C PRO A 29 -4.61 5.99 5.27
N SER A 30 -4.59 7.26 4.86
CA SER A 30 -5.79 7.88 4.28
C SER A 30 -6.13 7.26 2.93
N ILE A 31 -7.36 7.45 2.44
CA ILE A 31 -7.77 6.99 1.10
C ILE A 31 -6.88 7.53 -0.03
N ASN A 32 -6.34 8.74 0.13
CA ASN A 32 -5.40 9.33 -0.83
C ASN A 32 -4.06 8.61 -0.82
N VAL A 33 -3.59 8.16 0.35
CA VAL A 33 -2.35 7.38 0.48
C VAL A 33 -2.55 5.98 -0.09
N LEU A 34 -3.68 5.34 0.22
CA LEU A 34 -4.05 4.04 -0.35
C LEU A 34 -4.09 4.09 -1.89
N ARG A 35 -4.66 5.17 -2.46
CA ARG A 35 -4.66 5.39 -3.91
C ARG A 35 -3.25 5.47 -4.48
N ARG A 36 -2.34 6.20 -3.83
CA ARG A 36 -0.95 6.34 -4.30
C ARG A 36 -0.20 5.01 -4.25
N ILE A 37 -0.41 4.20 -3.21
CA ILE A 37 0.16 2.86 -3.11
C ILE A 37 -0.38 1.98 -4.24
N ALA A 38 -1.70 2.01 -4.49
CA ALA A 38 -2.31 1.28 -5.59
C ALA A 38 -1.78 1.72 -6.96
N ASP A 39 -1.61 3.03 -7.17
CA ASP A 39 -1.01 3.60 -8.37
C ASP A 39 0.43 3.06 -8.57
N GLY A 40 1.24 3.00 -7.49
CA GLY A 40 2.57 2.41 -7.50
C GLY A 40 2.59 0.91 -7.76
N LEU A 41 1.54 0.19 -7.37
CA LEU A 41 1.36 -1.23 -7.67
C LEU A 41 0.74 -1.49 -9.06
N GLY A 42 0.31 -0.44 -9.77
CA GLY A 42 -0.36 -0.56 -11.06
C GLY A 42 -1.77 -1.17 -10.99
N ILE A 43 -2.44 -1.05 -9.84
CA ILE A 43 -3.79 -1.59 -9.59
C ILE A 43 -4.75 -0.51 -9.13
N ARG A 44 -6.04 -0.84 -9.02
CA ARG A 44 -7.05 0.07 -8.46
C ARG A 44 -7.01 0.00 -6.93
N ALA A 45 -7.19 1.12 -6.26
CA ALA A 45 -7.29 1.16 -4.79
C ALA A 45 -8.40 0.24 -4.24
N SER A 46 -9.50 0.08 -4.98
CA SER A 46 -10.59 -0.84 -4.61
C SER A 46 -10.14 -2.30 -4.54
N GLN A 47 -9.10 -2.69 -5.28
CA GLN A 47 -8.56 -4.05 -5.24
C GLN A 47 -7.80 -4.29 -3.93
N LEU A 48 -7.06 -3.30 -3.43
CA LEU A 48 -6.45 -3.39 -2.09
C LEU A 48 -7.50 -3.55 -0.99
N VAL A 49 -8.63 -2.84 -1.10
CA VAL A 49 -9.74 -2.96 -0.14
C VAL A 49 -10.39 -4.34 -0.24
N LEU A 50 -10.67 -4.81 -1.46
CA LEU A 50 -11.23 -6.14 -1.68
C LEU A 50 -10.31 -7.22 -1.10
N GLU A 51 -9.01 -7.17 -1.39
CA GLU A 51 -8.03 -8.12 -0.84
C GLU A 51 -7.98 -8.06 0.70
N ALA A 52 -8.10 -6.88 1.31
CA ALA A 52 -8.14 -6.73 2.76
C ALA A 52 -9.43 -7.30 3.39
N GLU A 53 -10.56 -7.23 2.68
CA GLU A 53 -11.84 -7.83 3.10
C GLU A 53 -11.85 -9.35 2.86
N GLU A 54 -11.20 -9.85 1.81
CA GLU A 54 -11.05 -11.28 1.56
C GLU A 54 -10.01 -11.93 2.49
N ALA A 55 -9.02 -11.15 2.97
CA ALA A 55 -8.03 -11.59 3.93
C ALA A 55 -8.60 -11.79 5.35
N THR A 56 -9.89 -11.57 5.59
CA THR A 56 -10.54 -12.09 6.81
C THR A 56 -10.84 -13.58 6.68
N GLU A 57 -9.84 -14.41 7.00
CA GLU A 57 -9.94 -15.75 7.59
C GLU A 57 -8.52 -16.29 7.88
N ASP A 58 -8.04 -16.02 9.10
CA ASP A 58 -7.11 -16.85 9.89
C ASP A 58 -7.23 -16.47 11.38
#